data_AF-A0A963HII6-F1
#
_entry.id   AF-A0A963HII6-F1
#
_cell.length_a   1.000
_cell.length_b   1.000
_cell.length_c   1.000
_cell.angle_alpha   90.00
_cell.angle_beta   90.00
_cell.angle_gamma   90.00
#
_symmetry.space_group_name_H-M   'P 1'
#
loop_
_entity.id
_entity.type
_entity.pdbx_description
1 polymer ?
#
loop_
_entity_poly.entity_id
_entity_poly.type
_entity_poly.pdbx_seq_one_letter_code
_entity_poly.pdbx_strand_id
1 'polypeptide(L)'
;MSSTHAAALPKQPHRRPPHRDGGRRFLLLAGGYWNCERKWQVRATVLALILLTMAQVGLAIWVSYWNRDLFDALEDRALSELLQLVGVFVLIFALTMGVTALHMHVKRRLQLDWRRWLTDLLLEHWLAHGHLYRLQFTAGEHDNPDG
;
A
#
# COMPACT_ATOMS: atom_id res chain seq x y z
N MET A 1 41.92 10.39 -59.74
CA MET A 1 42.06 11.44 -58.71
C MET A 1 40.71 12.16 -58.67
N SER A 2 39.89 12.17 -57.62
CA SER A 2 39.94 11.60 -56.28
C SER A 2 38.48 11.60 -55.79
N SER A 3 37.97 10.47 -55.32
CA SER A 3 36.73 10.43 -54.54
C SER A 3 37.02 11.04 -53.17
N THR A 4 36.39 12.16 -52.84
CA THR A 4 36.46 12.72 -51.48
C THR A 4 35.15 12.42 -50.76
N HIS A 5 35.22 11.38 -49.93
CA HIS A 5 34.26 11.02 -48.89
C HIS A 5 33.86 12.22 -48.05
N ALA A 6 32.58 12.60 -48.07
CA ALA A 6 31.98 13.38 -47.00
C ALA A 6 31.75 12.45 -45.80
N ALA A 7 32.50 12.71 -44.72
CA ALA A 7 32.56 11.91 -43.52
C ALA A 7 31.19 11.78 -42.84
N ALA A 8 30.71 10.54 -42.69
CA ALA A 8 29.58 10.23 -41.84
C ALA A 8 29.96 10.50 -40.37
N LEU A 9 29.25 11.43 -39.72
CA LEU A 9 29.39 11.71 -38.29
C LEU A 9 29.17 10.43 -37.47
N PRO A 10 30.06 10.09 -36.52
CA PRO A 10 29.87 8.92 -35.68
C PRO A 10 28.67 9.15 -34.76
N LYS A 11 27.61 8.35 -34.93
CA LYS A 11 26.47 8.33 -34.03
C LYS A 11 26.96 7.87 -32.66
N GLN A 12 27.11 8.81 -31.72
CA GLN A 12 27.47 8.48 -30.36
C GLN A 12 26.40 7.54 -29.78
N PRO A 13 26.75 6.35 -29.29
CA PRO A 13 25.79 5.48 -28.65
C PRO A 13 25.36 6.18 -27.36
N HIS A 14 24.11 6.61 -27.31
CA HIS A 14 23.48 7.18 -26.12
C HIS A 14 23.44 6.09 -25.03
N ARG A 15 24.54 5.93 -24.28
CA ARG A 15 24.63 5.01 -23.13
C ARG A 15 23.74 5.58 -22.02
N ARG A 16 22.46 5.20 -22.04
CA ARG A 16 21.59 5.36 -20.86
C ARG A 16 22.22 4.56 -19.71
N PRO A 17 22.52 5.17 -18.55
CA PRO A 17 23.02 4.41 -17.42
C PRO A 17 21.99 3.35 -17.03
N PRO A 18 22.40 2.13 -16.67
CA PRO A 18 21.46 1.12 -16.20
C PRO A 18 20.89 1.60 -14.85
N HIS A 19 19.59 1.90 -14.82
CA HIS A 19 18.82 2.15 -13.58
C HIS A 19 18.71 0.85 -12.76
N ARG A 20 19.83 0.34 -12.22
CA ARG A 20 19.87 -0.85 -11.37
C ARG A 20 19.60 -0.55 -9.89
N ASP A 21 19.38 0.71 -9.54
CA ASP A 21 19.22 1.15 -8.15
C ASP A 21 17.77 1.45 -7.75
N GLY A 22 16.80 1.30 -8.66
CA GLY A 22 15.41 1.69 -8.44
C GLY A 22 14.84 1.07 -7.16
N GLY A 23 14.95 -0.25 -7.00
CA GLY A 23 14.45 -0.97 -5.83
C GLY A 23 15.17 -0.62 -4.53
N ARG A 24 16.49 -0.37 -4.58
CA ARG A 24 17.29 -0.05 -3.38
C ARG A 24 17.03 1.38 -2.90
N ARG A 25 16.83 2.33 -3.82
CA ARG A 25 16.38 3.69 -3.54
C ARG A 25 14.94 3.68 -3.02
N PHE A 26 14.06 2.87 -3.61
CA PHE A 26 12.69 2.66 -3.10
C PHE A 26 12.68 2.09 -1.68
N LEU A 27 13.54 1.10 -1.38
CA LEU A 27 13.70 0.50 -0.06
C LEU A 27 14.31 1.47 0.96
N LEU A 28 15.27 2.30 0.55
CA LEU A 28 15.85 3.34 1.41
C LEU A 28 14.84 4.46 1.71
N LEU A 29 14.02 4.86 0.73
CA LEU A 29 12.92 5.79 0.93
C LEU A 29 11.89 5.15 1.88
N ALA A 30 11.34 3.98 1.52
CA ALA A 30 10.37 3.24 2.34
C ALA A 30 10.86 2.91 3.77
N GLY A 31 12.18 2.73 3.95
CA GLY A 31 12.80 2.47 5.25
C GLY A 31 12.73 3.64 6.23
N GLY A 32 12.63 4.89 5.75
CA GLY A 32 12.47 6.08 6.58
C GLY A 32 11.17 6.08 7.39
N TYR A 33 10.08 5.56 6.81
CA TYR A 33 8.78 5.42 7.48
C TYR A 33 8.85 4.52 8.73
N TRP A 34 9.71 3.50 8.71
CA TRP A 34 9.91 2.61 9.86
C TRP A 34 10.79 3.23 10.97
N ASN A 35 11.45 4.37 10.69
CA ASN A 35 12.56 4.87 11.50
C ASN A 35 12.46 6.34 11.97
N CYS A 36 11.35 7.05 11.74
CA CYS A 36 11.09 8.35 12.39
C CYS A 36 10.58 8.17 13.83
N GLU A 37 10.63 9.20 14.68
CA GLU A 37 10.29 9.24 16.14
C GLU A 37 9.06 8.43 16.60
N ARG A 38 8.15 8.08 15.69
CA ARG A 38 6.96 7.25 15.91
C ARG A 38 7.12 5.75 15.59
N LYS A 39 8.34 5.20 15.56
CA LYS A 39 8.62 3.77 15.27
C LYS A 39 7.72 2.80 16.04
N TRP A 40 7.46 3.10 17.31
CA TRP A 40 6.60 2.28 18.17
C TRP A 40 5.13 2.30 17.75
N GLN A 41 4.61 3.45 17.29
CA GLN A 41 3.24 3.53 16.77
C GLN A 41 3.07 2.75 15.46
N VAL A 42 4.04 2.83 14.55
CA VAL A 42 4.02 2.07 13.30
C VAL A 42 4.08 0.57 13.59
N ARG A 43 4.99 0.14 14.47
CA ARG A 43 5.09 -1.26 14.91
C ARG A 43 3.82 -1.76 15.59
N ALA A 44 3.23 -0.97 16.49
CA ALA A 44 1.97 -1.32 17.15
C ALA A 44 0.81 -1.47 16.15
N THR A 45 0.74 -0.59 15.14
CA THR A 45 -0.30 -0.64 14.11
C THR A 45 -0.14 -1.88 13.21
N VAL A 46 1.09 -2.23 12.84
CA VAL A 46 1.38 -3.45 12.06
C VAL A 46 1.10 -4.70 12.89
N LEU A 47 1.53 -4.73 14.15
CA LEU A 47 1.25 -5.85 15.06
C LEU A 47 -0.26 -6.03 15.25
N ALA A 48 -1.00 -4.95 15.47
CA ALA A 48 -2.46 -4.98 15.56
C ALA A 48 -3.08 -5.56 14.28
N LEU A 49 -2.60 -5.15 13.10
CA LEU A 49 -3.09 -5.69 11.83
C LEU A 49 -2.84 -7.21 11.71
N ILE A 50 -1.66 -7.69 12.12
CA ILE A 50 -1.33 -9.12 12.14
C ILE A 50 -2.26 -9.87 13.10
N LEU A 51 -2.41 -9.39 14.33
CA LEU A 51 -3.29 -9.98 15.33
C LEU A 51 -4.75 -10.04 14.85
N LEU A 52 -5.24 -8.98 14.23
CA LEU A 52 -6.59 -8.97 13.65
C LEU A 52 -6.73 -9.96 12.50
N THR A 53 -5.70 -10.12 11.67
CA THR A 53 -5.71 -11.12 10.60
C THR A 53 -5.78 -12.53 11.17
N MET A 54 -5.00 -12.82 12.22
CA MET A 54 -5.09 -14.10 12.93
C MET A 54 -6.46 -14.30 13.57
N ALA A 55 -7.06 -13.26 14.15
CA ALA A 55 -8.41 -13.30 14.70
C ALA A 55 -9.45 -13.62 13.62
N GLN A 56 -9.33 -13.06 12.41
CA GLN A 56 -10.22 -13.40 11.29
C GLN A 56 -10.13 -14.89 10.92
N VAL A 57 -8.92 -15.45 10.88
CA VAL A 57 -8.72 -16.89 10.61
C VAL A 57 -9.32 -17.73 11.75
N GLY A 58 -9.07 -17.35 13.01
CA GLY A 58 -9.64 -18.04 14.18
C GLY A 58 -11.17 -18.03 14.18
N LEU A 59 -11.79 -16.89 13.84
CA LEU A 59 -13.24 -16.79 13.68
C LEU A 59 -13.76 -17.67 12.54
N ALA A 60 -13.04 -17.75 11.42
CA ALA A 60 -13.42 -18.64 10.32
C ALA A 60 -13.42 -20.12 10.76
N ILE A 61 -12.39 -20.54 11.50
CA ILE A 61 -12.32 -21.89 12.06
C ILE A 61 -13.47 -22.13 13.05
N TRP A 62 -13.76 -21.16 13.91
CA TRP A 62 -14.87 -21.28 14.86
C TRP A 62 -16.23 -21.41 14.16
N VAL A 63 -16.47 -20.66 13.08
CA VAL A 63 -17.66 -20.83 12.22
C VAL A 63 -17.71 -22.25 11.65
N SER A 64 -16.58 -22.82 11.22
CA SER A 64 -16.55 -24.20 10.71
C SER A 64 -16.96 -25.22 11.77
N TYR A 65 -16.53 -25.06 13.03
CA TYR A 65 -16.97 -25.92 14.13
C TYR A 65 -18.46 -25.72 14.45
N TRP A 66 -18.91 -24.48 14.56
CA TRP A 66 -20.33 -24.18 14.79
C TRP A 66 -21.23 -24.77 13.70
N ASN A 67 -20.79 -24.71 12.44
CA ASN A 67 -21.51 -25.29 11.32
C ASN A 67 -21.65 -26.82 11.46
N ARG A 68 -20.62 -27.50 11.97
CA ARG A 68 -20.71 -28.94 12.29
C ARG A 68 -21.75 -29.20 13.38
N ASP A 69 -21.67 -28.47 14.49
CA ASP A 69 -22.62 -28.63 15.61
C ASP A 69 -24.07 -28.39 15.15
N LEU A 70 -24.28 -27.48 14.20
CA LEU A 70 -25.59 -27.22 13.60
C LEU A 70 -26.14 -28.42 12.86
N PHE A 71 -25.31 -29.09 12.06
CA PHE A 71 -25.72 -30.29 11.33
C PHE A 71 -25.99 -31.45 12.29
N ASP A 72 -25.14 -31.63 13.31
CA ASP A 72 -25.34 -32.67 14.33
C ASP A 72 -26.68 -32.46 15.08
N ALA A 73 -27.00 -31.22 15.49
CA ALA A 73 -28.26 -30.90 16.17
C ALA A 73 -29.50 -31.04 15.27
N LEU A 74 -29.36 -30.80 13.96
CA LEU A 74 -30.42 -31.01 12.96
C LEU A 74 -30.72 -32.50 12.77
N GLU A 75 -29.69 -33.35 12.78
CA GLU A 75 -29.82 -34.80 12.65
C GLU A 75 -30.55 -35.40 13.86
N ASP A 76 -30.21 -34.97 15.07
CA ASP A 76 -30.82 -35.45 16.32
C ASP A 76 -32.22 -34.84 16.60
N ARG A 77 -32.71 -33.94 15.72
CA ARG A 77 -33.98 -33.20 15.87
C ARG A 77 -34.13 -32.47 17.22
N ALA A 78 -33.01 -32.06 17.81
CA ALA A 78 -32.95 -31.40 19.10
C ALA A 78 -33.25 -29.89 18.96
N LEU A 79 -34.54 -29.52 18.95
CA LEU A 79 -34.97 -28.12 18.80
C LEU A 79 -34.41 -27.17 19.89
N SER A 80 -34.17 -27.67 21.10
CA SER A 80 -33.58 -26.88 22.20
C SER A 80 -32.13 -26.49 21.93
N GLU A 81 -31.34 -27.39 21.35
CA GLU A 81 -29.93 -27.14 21.01
C GLU A 81 -29.82 -26.18 19.83
N LEU A 82 -30.72 -26.32 18.86
CA LEU A 82 -30.83 -25.43 17.71
C LEU A 82 -31.00 -23.95 18.12
N LEU A 83 -31.86 -23.67 19.11
CA LEU A 83 -32.06 -22.31 19.62
C LEU A 83 -30.79 -21.75 20.29
N GLN A 84 -30.04 -22.58 21.01
CA GLN A 84 -28.76 -22.18 21.59
C GLN A 84 -27.74 -21.86 20.50
N LEU A 85 -27.68 -22.69 19.44
CA LEU A 85 -26.81 -22.46 18.30
C LEU A 85 -27.12 -21.16 17.56
N VAL A 86 -28.39 -20.77 17.43
CA VAL A 86 -28.77 -19.47 16.87
C VAL A 86 -28.22 -18.32 17.73
N GLY A 87 -28.27 -18.43 19.06
CA GLY A 87 -27.65 -17.45 19.96
C GLY A 87 -26.13 -17.35 19.76
N VAL A 88 -25.45 -18.49 19.64
CA VAL A 88 -24.01 -18.55 19.36
C VAL A 88 -23.70 -17.95 17.98
N PHE A 89 -24.54 -18.18 16.97
CA PHE A 89 -24.38 -17.60 15.64
C PHE A 89 -24.40 -16.06 15.68
N VAL A 90 -25.35 -15.47 16.40
CA VAL A 90 -25.43 -14.01 16.56
C VAL A 90 -24.17 -13.46 17.22
N LEU A 91 -23.62 -14.16 18.22
CA LEU A 91 -22.36 -13.80 18.86
C LEU A 91 -21.17 -13.87 17.89
N ILE A 92 -21.03 -14.97 17.14
CA ILE A 92 -19.98 -15.14 16.12
C ILE A 92 -20.09 -14.05 15.05
N PHE A 93 -21.30 -13.74 14.60
CA PHE A 93 -21.56 -12.69 13.63
C PHE A 93 -21.13 -11.31 14.16
N ALA A 94 -21.54 -10.96 15.38
CA ALA A 94 -21.16 -9.70 16.02
C ALA A 94 -19.65 -9.56 16.17
N LEU A 95 -18.96 -10.63 16.61
CA LEU A 95 -17.50 -10.66 16.72
C LEU A 95 -16.83 -10.50 15.36
N THR A 96 -17.31 -11.20 14.34
CA THR A 96 -16.77 -11.12 12.97
C THR A 96 -16.92 -9.72 12.40
N MET A 97 -18.07 -9.09 12.60
CA MET A 97 -18.32 -7.72 12.18
C MET A 97 -17.39 -6.74 12.92
N GLY A 98 -17.24 -6.90 14.24
CA GLY A 98 -16.34 -6.08 15.06
C GLY A 98 -14.88 -6.18 14.64
N VAL A 99 -14.36 -7.40 14.47
CA VAL A 99 -12.98 -7.65 14.01
C VAL A 99 -12.77 -7.06 12.60
N THR A 100 -13.72 -7.26 11.70
CA THR A 100 -13.63 -6.74 10.32
C THR A 100 -13.64 -5.21 10.30
N ALA A 101 -14.51 -4.57 11.08
CA ALA A 101 -14.56 -3.11 11.20
C ALA A 101 -13.25 -2.55 11.77
N LEU A 102 -12.72 -3.17 12.82
CA LEU A 102 -11.45 -2.77 13.40
C LEU A 102 -10.28 -2.98 12.43
N HIS A 103 -10.27 -4.08 11.67
CA HIS A 103 -9.26 -4.36 10.64
C HIS A 103 -9.27 -3.26 9.58
N MET A 104 -10.46 -2.89 9.11
CA MET A 104 -10.64 -1.81 8.14
C MET A 104 -10.14 -0.47 8.69
N HIS A 105 -10.44 -0.16 9.96
CA HIS A 105 -10.01 1.08 10.60
C HIS A 105 -8.47 1.17 10.68
N VAL A 106 -7.82 0.11 11.17
CA VAL A 106 -6.36 0.02 11.30
C VAL A 106 -5.69 0.13 9.92
N LYS A 107 -6.17 -0.63 8.94
CA LYS A 107 -5.64 -0.61 7.57
C LYS A 107 -5.76 0.77 6.94
N ARG A 108 -6.90 1.45 7.10
CA ARG A 108 -7.12 2.80 6.56
C ARG A 108 -6.18 3.83 7.18
N ARG A 109 -5.99 3.78 8.52
CA ARG A 109 -5.04 4.66 9.20
C ARG A 109 -3.63 4.47 8.66
N LEU A 110 -3.19 3.21 8.55
CA LEU A 110 -1.87 2.88 8.01
C LEU A 110 -1.67 3.42 6.57
N GLN A 111 -2.68 3.29 5.71
CA GLN A 111 -2.64 3.82 4.35
C GLN A 111 -2.57 5.35 4.31
N LEU A 112 -3.33 6.05 5.16
CA LEU A 112 -3.30 7.51 5.24
C LEU A 112 -1.96 8.03 5.75
N ASP A 113 -1.43 7.41 6.81
CA ASP A 113 -0.15 7.80 7.40
C ASP A 113 1.01 7.56 6.42
N TRP A 114 0.99 6.43 5.71
CA TRP A 114 1.95 6.16 4.64
C TRP A 114 1.87 7.19 3.51
N ARG A 115 0.65 7.52 3.05
CA ARG A 115 0.44 8.51 1.97
C ARG A 115 0.93 9.90 2.35
N ARG A 116 0.65 10.35 3.58
CA ARG A 116 1.13 11.64 4.09
C ARG A 116 2.65 11.69 4.05
N TRP A 117 3.28 10.69 4.65
CA TRP A 117 4.75 10.58 4.69
C TRP A 117 5.38 10.59 3.28
N LEU A 118 4.80 9.85 2.33
CA LEU A 118 5.30 9.83 0.95
C LEU A 118 5.12 11.18 0.24
N THR A 119 4.01 11.87 0.53
CA THR A 119 3.71 13.19 -0.04
C THR A 119 4.70 14.23 0.48
N ASP A 120 4.96 14.26 1.79
CA ASP A 120 5.90 15.18 2.41
C ASP A 120 7.32 14.98 1.85
N LEU A 121 7.76 13.72 1.76
CA LEU A 121 9.07 13.38 1.20
C LEU A 121 9.20 13.80 -0.28
N LEU A 122 8.15 13.60 -1.07
CA LEU A 122 8.14 14.00 -2.47
C LEU A 122 8.16 15.52 -2.62
N LEU A 123 7.36 16.24 -1.83
CA LEU A 123 7.35 17.70 -1.82
C LEU A 123 8.70 18.27 -1.42
N GLU A 124 9.30 17.79 -0.32
CA GLU A 124 10.62 18.21 0.14
C GLU A 124 11.69 17.99 -0.94
N HIS A 125 11.70 16.82 -1.56
CA HIS A 125 12.65 16.53 -2.64
C HIS A 125 12.43 17.43 -3.85
N TRP A 126 11.18 17.66 -4.24
CA TRP A 126 10.84 18.44 -5.45
C TRP A 126 11.11 19.95 -5.25
N LEU A 127 10.79 20.49 -4.09
CA LEU A 127 11.08 21.88 -3.71
C LEU A 127 12.58 22.11 -3.48
N ALA A 128 13.29 21.17 -2.86
CA ALA A 128 14.75 21.25 -2.68
C ALA A 128 15.52 21.23 -4.02
N HIS A 129 14.96 20.61 -5.07
CA HIS A 129 15.55 20.60 -6.42
C HIS A 129 15.17 21.82 -7.28
N GLY A 130 14.50 22.84 -6.72
CA GLY A 130 14.52 24.21 -7.26
C GLY A 130 13.99 24.38 -8.69
N HIS A 131 13.14 23.49 -9.20
CA HIS A 131 12.64 23.60 -10.57
C HIS A 131 11.54 24.64 -10.75
N LEU A 132 11.00 25.19 -9.66
CA LEU A 132 10.04 26.30 -9.70
C LEU A 132 10.70 27.62 -10.13
N TYR A 133 11.99 27.80 -9.81
CA TYR A 133 12.73 29.01 -10.19
C TYR A 133 13.21 28.98 -11.65
N ARG A 134 13.39 27.78 -12.24
CA ARG A 134 13.82 27.64 -13.65
C ARG A 134 12.70 27.86 -14.68
N LEU A 135 11.44 27.70 -14.30
CA LEU A 135 10.31 28.03 -15.21
C LEU A 135 10.07 29.54 -15.33
N GLN A 136 10.39 30.34 -14.31
CA GLN A 136 10.24 31.81 -14.38
C GLN A 136 11.38 32.50 -15.16
N PHE A 137 12.47 31.78 -15.47
CA PHE A 137 13.65 32.31 -16.16
C PHE A 137 13.88 31.71 -17.56
N THR A 138 12.91 30.99 -18.13
CA THR A 138 12.90 30.75 -19.58
C THR A 138 12.11 31.89 -20.24
N ALA A 139 12.73 33.07 -20.28
CA ALA A 139 12.38 34.10 -21.25
C ALA A 139 12.86 33.59 -22.62
N GLY A 140 12.04 32.76 -23.25
CA GLY A 140 12.19 32.36 -24.64
C GLY A 140 11.11 33.09 -25.43
N GLU A 141 11.55 33.99 -26.30
CA GLU A 141 10.82 34.56 -27.44
C GLU A 141 9.64 33.66 -27.84
N HIS A 142 8.43 34.07 -27.49
CA HIS A 142 7.21 33.41 -27.98
C HIS A 142 6.95 33.93 -29.39
N ASP A 143 7.77 33.50 -30.34
CA ASP A 143 7.44 33.62 -31.76
C ASP A 143 6.40 32.53 -32.06
N ASN A 144 5.14 32.95 -32.11
CA ASN A 144 4.00 32.12 -32.49
C ASN A 144 3.83 32.22 -34.01
N PRO A 145 4.27 31.22 -34.82
CA PRO A 145 4.21 31.32 -36.27
C PRO A 145 2.84 30.83 -36.75
N ASP A 146 1.78 31.55 -36.39
CA ASP A 146 0.45 31.39 -36.96
C ASP A 146 0.05 32.70 -37.64
N GLY A 147 0.57 32.90 -38.85
CA GLY A 147 0.23 33.97 -39.79
C GLY A 147 0.34 33.45 -41.22
#